data_AF-A0A3B8UNB2-F1
#
_entry.id   AF-A0A3B8UNB2-F1
#
_cell.length_a   1.000
_cell.length_b   1.000
_cell.length_c   1.000
_cell.angle_alpha   90.00
_cell.angle_beta   90.00
_cell.angle_gamma   90.00
#
_symmetry.space_group_name_H-M   'P 1'
#
loop_
_entity.id
_entity.type
_entity.pdbx_description
1 polymer ?
#
loop_
_entity_poly.entity_id
_entity_poly.type
_entity_poly.pdbx_seq_one_letter_code
_entity_poly.pdbx_strand_id
1 'polypeptide(L)' 'VHRNGGPRGRAEALTAAAVAAAKRIDPADAYVWVACESSVARSMRTALLAARSFNPKWMKVAGYWRLGRAGSHEVIED' A
#
# COMPACT_ATOMS: atom_id res chain seq x y z
N VAL A 1 9.62 -1.22 -7.50
CA VAL A 1 10.99 -1.07 -6.93
C VAL A 1 11.75 -2.37 -7.09
N HIS A 2 12.91 -2.34 -7.72
CA HIS A 2 13.76 -3.52 -7.81
C HIS A 2 14.47 -3.75 -6.47
N ARG A 3 14.60 -5.00 -6.03
CA ARG A 3 15.20 -5.31 -4.72
C ARG A 3 16.73 -5.17 -4.69
N ASN A 4 17.41 -5.14 -5.84
CA ASN A 4 18.87 -5.05 -5.95
C ASN A 4 19.64 -6.02 -5.01
N GLY A 5 19.19 -7.28 -4.91
CA GLY A 5 19.79 -8.27 -4.01
C GLY A 5 19.34 -8.22 -2.54
N GLY A 6 18.47 -7.26 -2.17
CA GLY A 6 17.91 -7.16 -0.83
C GLY A 6 17.04 -8.36 -0.41
N PRO A 7 16.91 -8.60 0.91
CA PRO A 7 16.19 -9.75 1.44
C PRO A 7 14.69 -9.72 1.08
N ARG A 8 14.10 -10.91 0.96
CA ARG A 8 12.66 -11.08 0.74
C ARG A 8 11.87 -10.61 1.98
N GLY A 9 10.62 -10.23 1.80
CA GLY A 9 9.73 -9.86 2.92
C GLY A 9 9.94 -8.44 3.47
N ARG A 10 10.81 -7.63 2.86
CA ARG A 10 10.96 -6.19 3.14
C ARG A 10 10.08 -5.37 2.21
N ALA A 11 9.20 -4.56 2.76
CA ALA A 11 8.25 -3.73 2.02
C ALA A 11 8.52 -2.22 2.13
N GLU A 12 9.49 -1.82 2.94
CA GLU A 12 9.82 -0.43 3.27
C GLU A 12 10.13 0.36 1.99
N ALA A 13 10.92 -0.21 1.08
CA ALA A 13 11.25 0.40 -0.20
C ALA A 13 10.02 0.55 -1.12
N LEU A 14 9.08 -0.39 -1.07
CA LEU A 14 7.84 -0.32 -1.85
C LEU A 14 6.95 0.80 -1.32
N THR A 15 6.76 0.85 0.01
CA THR A 15 5.97 1.90 0.66
C THR A 15 6.56 3.29 0.42
N ALA A 16 7.88 3.45 0.57
CA ALA A 16 8.56 4.71 0.31
C ALA A 16 8.36 5.18 -1.15
N ALA A 17 8.49 4.25 -2.11
CA ALA A 17 8.26 4.57 -3.52
C ALA A 17 6.80 4.93 -3.82
N ALA A 18 5.83 4.24 -3.21
CA ALA A 18 4.41 4.56 -3.36
C ALA A 18 4.09 5.97 -2.83
N VAL A 19 4.60 6.33 -1.65
CA VAL A 19 4.44 7.66 -1.06
C VAL A 19 5.12 8.74 -1.92
N ALA A 20 6.32 8.48 -2.43
CA ALA A 20 7.00 9.40 -3.33
C ALA A 20 6.25 9.61 -4.65
N ALA A 21 5.65 8.54 -5.21
CA ALA A 21 4.80 8.64 -6.38
C ALA A 21 3.53 9.45 -6.11
N ALA A 22 2.85 9.17 -4.99
CA ALA A 22 1.64 9.86 -4.56
C ALA A 22 1.78 11.39 -4.48
N LYS A 23 2.94 11.89 -4.05
CA LYS A 23 3.18 13.35 -3.97
C LYS A 23 3.09 14.07 -5.32
N ARG A 24 3.24 13.34 -6.43
CA ARG A 24 3.22 13.86 -7.81
C ARG A 24 1.88 13.65 -8.52
N ILE A 25 0.89 13.06 -7.84
CA ILE A 25 -0.45 12.82 -8.37
C ILE A 25 -1.39 13.89 -7.82
N ASP A 26 -2.32 14.37 -8.65
CA ASP A 26 -3.44 15.19 -8.19
C ASP A 26 -4.43 14.30 -7.42
N PRO A 27 -4.62 14.50 -6.11
CA PRO A 27 -5.53 13.67 -5.32
C PRO A 27 -7.02 13.87 -5.68
N ALA A 28 -7.38 14.95 -6.37
CA ALA A 28 -8.76 15.21 -6.78
C ALA A 28 -9.25 14.29 -7.91
N ASP A 29 -8.33 13.75 -8.71
CA ASP A 29 -8.61 12.86 -9.84
C ASP A 29 -7.73 11.59 -9.76
N ALA A 30 -7.81 10.91 -8.61
CA ALA A 30 -7.03 9.70 -8.37
C ALA A 30 -7.87 8.61 -7.72
N TYR A 31 -7.73 7.39 -8.26
CA TYR A 31 -8.13 6.16 -7.60
C TYR A 31 -6.89 5.42 -7.12
N VAL A 32 -6.85 5.06 -5.83
CA VAL A 32 -5.69 4.37 -5.25
C VAL A 32 -6.01 2.91 -5.02
N TRP A 33 -5.23 2.02 -5.62
CA TRP A 33 -5.34 0.58 -5.39
C TRP A 33 -4.05 0.01 -4.81
N VAL A 34 -4.16 -0.63 -3.64
CA VAL A 34 -3.04 -1.28 -2.96
C VAL A 34 -3.38 -2.76 -2.75
N ALA A 35 -2.51 -3.65 -3.25
CA ALA A 35 -2.61 -5.09 -3.06
C ALA A 35 -1.23 -5.66 -2.74
N CYS A 36 -1.01 -6.04 -1.48
CA CYS A 36 0.25 -6.65 -1.02
C CYS A 36 0.03 -7.52 0.23
N GLU A 37 1.03 -7.64 1.10
CA GLU A 37 0.88 -8.35 2.38
C GLU A 37 -0.07 -7.56 3.31
N SER A 38 -0.91 -8.24 4.09
CA SER A 38 -1.98 -7.60 4.87
C SER A 38 -1.50 -6.48 5.81
N SER A 39 -0.44 -6.68 6.59
CA SER A 39 0.08 -5.65 7.49
C SER A 39 0.69 -4.48 6.72
N VAL A 40 1.40 -4.77 5.64
CA VAL A 40 1.99 -3.76 4.74
C VAL A 40 0.90 -2.93 4.07
N ALA A 41 -0.16 -3.55 3.56
CA ALA A 41 -1.26 -2.86 2.89
C ALA A 41 -1.94 -1.88 3.84
N ARG A 42 -2.17 -2.30 5.09
CA ARG A 42 -2.75 -1.44 6.14
C ARG A 42 -1.84 -0.25 6.43
N SER A 43 -0.55 -0.47 6.68
CA SER A 43 0.40 0.61 6.95
C SER A 43 0.57 1.56 5.75
N MET A 44 0.56 1.02 4.52
CA MET A 44 0.68 1.81 3.30
C MET A 44 -0.53 2.72 3.08
N ARG A 45 -1.75 2.25 3.39
CA ARG A 45 -2.97 3.09 3.37
C ARG A 45 -2.80 4.33 4.23
N THR A 46 -2.42 4.15 5.50
CA THR A 46 -2.17 5.26 6.43
C THR A 46 -1.11 6.21 5.90
N ALA A 47 0.01 5.69 5.39
CA ALA A 47 1.09 6.50 4.85
C ALA A 47 0.67 7.33 3.62
N LEU A 48 -0.15 6.76 2.73
CA LEU A 48 -0.65 7.46 1.53
C LEU A 48 -1.62 8.59 1.89
N LEU A 49 -2.56 8.34 2.82
CA LEU A 49 -3.49 9.35 3.32
C LEU A 49 -2.78 10.48 4.07
N ALA A 50 -1.70 10.17 4.79
CA ALA A 50 -0.88 11.19 5.45
C ALA A 50 -0.05 12.02 4.45
N ALA A 51 0.36 11.43 3.33
CA ALA A 51 1.22 12.08 2.34
C ALA A 51 0.46 13.07 1.44
N ARG A 52 -0.81 12.78 1.12
CA ARG A 52 -1.68 13.61 0.30
C ARG A 52 -3.15 13.37 0.65
N SER A 53 -3.98 14.38 0.42
CA SER A 53 -5.43 14.37 0.69
C SER A 53 -6.23 13.53 -0.32
N PHE A 54 -5.83 12.28 -0.57
CA PHE A 54 -6.63 11.34 -1.37
C PHE A 54 -7.99 11.09 -0.72
N ASN A 55 -9.01 10.91 -1.56
CA ASN A 55 -10.34 10.55 -1.09
C ASN A 55 -10.36 9.08 -0.62
N PRO A 56 -10.57 8.78 0.67
CA PRO A 56 -10.56 7.41 1.18
C PRO A 56 -11.62 6.51 0.55
N LYS A 57 -12.74 7.09 0.07
CA LYS A 57 -13.80 6.36 -0.62
C LYS A 57 -13.38 5.87 -2.01
N TRP A 58 -12.34 6.47 -2.59
CA TRP A 58 -11.76 6.09 -3.89
C TRP A 58 -10.44 5.34 -3.70
N MET A 59 -10.31 4.65 -2.57
CA MET A 59 -9.18 3.77 -2.30
C MET A 59 -9.66 2.35 -2.07
N LYS A 60 -9.04 1.39 -2.75
CA LYS A 60 -9.18 -0.03 -2.44
C LYS A 60 -7.86 -0.55 -1.90
N VAL A 61 -7.89 -1.10 -0.70
CA VAL A 61 -6.70 -1.64 -0.03
C VAL A 61 -7.00 -3.08 0.37
N ALA A 62 -6.18 -4.01 -0.12
CA ALA A 62 -6.36 -5.43 0.12
C ALA A 62 -5.04 -6.11 0.51
N GLY A 63 -5.10 -6.92 1.56
CA GLY A 63 -4.08 -7.91 1.88
C GLY A 63 -4.33 -9.18 1.08
N TYR A 64 -3.45 -9.51 0.14
CA TYR A 64 -3.56 -10.72 -0.70
C TYR A 64 -2.96 -11.95 -0.04
N TRP A 65 -2.07 -11.74 0.91
CA TRP A 65 -1.44 -12.79 1.69
C TRP A 65 -0.98 -12.22 3.02
N ARG A 66 -0.72 -13.10 3.98
CA ARG A 66 -0.19 -12.72 5.29
C ARG A 66 0.91 -13.67 5.72
N LEU A 67 2.02 -13.12 6.20
CA LEU A 67 3.12 -13.93 6.69
C LEU A 67 2.64 -14.81 7.87
N GLY A 68 2.94 -16.11 7.82
CA GLY A 68 2.52 -17.07 8.82
C GLY A 68 1.07 -17.54 8.71
N ARG A 69 0.30 -17.15 7.68
CA ARG A 69 -1.09 -17.58 7.48
C ARG A 69 -1.38 -17.94 6.02
N ALA A 70 -1.45 -19.24 5.72
CA ALA A 70 -1.79 -19.72 4.38
C ALA A 70 -3.25 -19.36 3.99
N GLY A 71 -3.47 -18.98 2.73
CA GLY A 71 -4.80 -18.77 2.14
C GLY A 71 -5.55 -17.50 2.53
N SER A 72 -4.91 -16.54 3.23
CA SER A 72 -5.59 -15.33 3.69
C SER A 72 -5.69 -14.26 2.60
N HIS A 73 -6.92 -13.85 2.28
CA HIS A 73 -7.22 -12.63 1.54
C HIS A 73 -8.12 -11.76 2.42
N GLU A 74 -7.69 -10.55 2.75
CA GLU A 74 -8.38 -9.63 3.66
C GLU A 74 -8.57 -8.29 2.94
N VAL A 75 -9.81 -7.82 2.81
CA VAL A 75 -10.08 -6.43 2.40
C VAL A 75 -9.89 -5.56 3.63
N ILE A 76 -9.07 -4.51 3.51
CA ILE A 76 -8.76 -3.62 4.63
C ILE A 76 -9.68 -2.41 4.51
N GLU A 77 -10.69 -2.43 5.36
CA GLU A 77 -11.69 -1.36 5.53
C GLU A 77 -11.44 -0.66 6.88
N ASP A 78 -11.81 0.62 6.96
CA ASP A 78 -11.85 1.40 8.21
C ASP A 78 -13.32 1.61 8.60
#